data_AF-A0A349LNZ5-F1
#
_entry.id   AF-A0A349LNZ5-F1
#
_cell.length_a   1.000
_cell.length_b   1.000
_cell.length_c   1.000
_cell.angle_alpha   90.00
_cell.angle_beta   90.00
_cell.angle_gamma   90.00
#
_symmetry.space_group_name_H-M   'P 1'
#
loop_
_entity.id
_entity.type
_entity.pdbx_description
1 polymer ?
#
loop_
_entity_poly.entity_id
_entity_poly.type
_entity_poly.pdbx_seq_one_letter_code
_entity_poly.pdbx_strand_id
1 'polypeptide(L)'
;MLQSPFAFYRGGAAIMAQDLAYQPTTDITVQLFGDMHVSNFGLFGTAEHRLVFGINDFDETLSGSLEWDLKRLLASVVIACESNGGNKSLSQKIVMRICAEYQKRMLQYAKMPYLDLAQQFISESDIRKNFCKEHQKQIDAYFKDIKGQSNIQVLQTLTTLVGKHRKIINKPPLIEHFKKTLMECP
;
A
#
# COMPACT_ATOMS: atom_id res chain seq x y z
N MET A 1 14.41 -13.48 -15.50
CA MET A 1 13.81 -13.47 -14.15
C MET A 1 12.56 -14.33 -14.20
N LEU A 2 12.47 -15.41 -13.41
CA LEU A 2 11.19 -16.09 -13.21
C LEU A 2 10.29 -15.14 -12.41
N GLN A 3 9.41 -14.42 -13.11
CA GLN A 3 8.38 -13.58 -12.50
C GLN A 3 7.47 -14.48 -11.66
N SER A 4 7.27 -14.17 -10.39
CA SER A 4 6.34 -14.92 -9.55
C SER A 4 4.90 -14.64 -10.03
N PRO A 5 3.95 -15.58 -9.86
CA PRO A 5 2.54 -15.34 -10.16
C PRO A 5 2.02 -14.07 -9.47
N PHE A 6 2.51 -13.80 -8.26
CA PHE A 6 2.20 -12.59 -7.52
C PHE A 6 2.71 -11.31 -8.21
N ALA A 7 3.94 -11.32 -8.73
CA ALA A 7 4.51 -10.17 -9.44
C ALA A 7 3.76 -9.87 -10.74
N PHE A 8 3.32 -10.92 -11.48
CA PHE A 8 2.45 -10.77 -12.64
C PHE A 8 1.10 -10.17 -12.25
N TYR A 9 0.45 -10.71 -11.21
CA TYR A 9 -0.84 -10.24 -10.74
C TYR A 9 -0.83 -8.75 -10.37
N ARG A 10 0.25 -8.33 -9.72
CA ARG A 10 0.48 -6.93 -9.33
C ARG A 10 0.44 -5.98 -10.54
N GLY A 11 1.13 -6.34 -11.63
CA GLY A 11 1.10 -5.56 -12.88
C GLY A 11 -0.15 -5.74 -13.75
N GLY A 12 -1.11 -6.56 -13.32
CA GLY A 12 -2.28 -6.96 -14.10
C GLY A 12 -3.57 -6.19 -13.78
N ALA A 13 -3.50 -4.95 -13.31
CA ALA A 13 -4.67 -4.15 -12.92
C ALA A 13 -5.72 -4.03 -14.02
N ALA A 14 -5.30 -3.60 -15.21
CA ALA A 14 -6.18 -3.45 -16.37
C ALA A 14 -6.85 -4.76 -16.80
N ILE A 15 -6.12 -5.89 -16.74
CA ILE A 15 -6.65 -7.22 -17.12
C ILE A 15 -7.79 -7.59 -16.17
N MET A 16 -7.57 -7.43 -14.86
CA MET A 16 -8.61 -7.76 -13.88
C MET A 16 -9.82 -6.82 -13.98
N ALA A 17 -9.60 -5.52 -14.20
CA ALA A 17 -10.70 -4.58 -14.42
C ALA A 17 -11.57 -5.01 -15.60
N GLN A 18 -10.94 -5.48 -16.69
CA GLN A 18 -11.65 -6.04 -17.84
C GLN A 18 -12.45 -7.30 -17.48
N ASP A 19 -11.87 -8.22 -16.71
CA ASP A 19 -12.57 -9.44 -16.26
C ASP A 19 -13.77 -9.12 -15.33
N LEU A 20 -13.61 -8.12 -14.46
CA LEU A 20 -14.63 -7.69 -13.50
C LEU A 20 -15.76 -6.88 -14.13
N ALA A 21 -15.50 -6.19 -15.24
CA ALA A 21 -16.49 -5.36 -15.94
C ALA A 21 -17.74 -6.14 -16.38
N TYR A 22 -17.62 -7.46 -16.57
CA TYR A 22 -18.72 -8.34 -16.99
C TYR A 22 -19.32 -9.17 -15.85
N GLN A 23 -18.88 -8.96 -14.60
CA GLN A 23 -19.42 -9.65 -13.44
C GLN A 23 -20.64 -8.91 -12.87
N PRO A 24 -21.55 -9.61 -12.16
CA PRO A 24 -22.60 -8.94 -11.41
C PRO A 24 -22.01 -7.95 -10.41
N THR A 25 -22.63 -6.77 -10.30
CA THR A 25 -22.21 -5.74 -9.35
C THR A 25 -23.35 -5.27 -8.46
N THR A 26 -22.99 -4.68 -7.33
CA THR A 26 -23.90 -4.03 -6.38
C THR A 26 -24.37 -2.65 -6.83
N ASP A 27 -23.84 -2.12 -7.94
CA ASP A 27 -24.07 -0.77 -8.46
C ASP A 27 -23.73 0.37 -7.46
N ILE A 28 -22.96 0.06 -6.41
CA ILE A 28 -22.41 1.05 -5.49
C ILE A 28 -21.12 1.59 -6.08
N THR A 29 -21.20 2.74 -6.73
CA THR A 29 -20.05 3.42 -7.32
C THR A 29 -19.27 4.22 -6.26
N VAL A 30 -17.96 4.01 -6.20
CA VAL A 30 -17.03 4.75 -5.35
C VAL A 30 -15.80 5.19 -6.15
N GLN A 31 -14.97 6.06 -5.57
CA GLN A 31 -13.60 6.23 -6.05
C GLN A 31 -12.80 5.00 -5.60
N LEU A 32 -12.51 4.11 -6.54
CA LEU A 32 -11.69 2.93 -6.29
C LEU A 32 -10.24 3.33 -6.12
N PHE A 33 -9.53 2.49 -5.39
CA PHE A 33 -8.09 2.49 -5.34
C PHE A 33 -7.49 1.97 -6.66
N GLY A 34 -8.15 1.01 -7.32
CA GLY A 34 -7.79 0.53 -8.66
C GLY A 34 -6.76 -0.60 -8.64
N ASP A 35 -5.68 -0.43 -7.86
CA ASP A 35 -4.63 -1.44 -7.69
C ASP A 35 -4.63 -2.13 -6.31
N MET A 36 -5.80 -2.45 -5.76
CA MET A 36 -5.85 -2.96 -4.39
C MET A 36 -5.28 -4.39 -4.25
N HIS A 37 -4.11 -4.56 -3.63
CA HIS A 37 -3.51 -5.87 -3.36
C HIS A 37 -2.71 -5.91 -2.04
N VAL A 38 -2.40 -7.09 -1.50
CA VAL A 38 -1.73 -7.24 -0.18
C VAL A 38 -0.42 -6.46 -0.03
N SER A 39 0.36 -6.31 -1.09
CA SER A 39 1.62 -5.54 -1.04
C SER A 39 1.47 -4.02 -1.05
N ASN A 40 0.25 -3.48 -1.23
CA ASN A 40 -0.01 -2.04 -1.11
C ASN A 40 -0.33 -1.65 0.34
N PHE A 41 -0.44 -2.63 1.24
CA PHE A 41 -0.56 -2.39 2.67
C PHE A 41 0.81 -2.23 3.31
N GLY A 42 0.94 -1.23 4.17
CA GLY A 42 2.19 -0.96 4.87
C GLY A 42 2.00 -0.05 6.07
N LEU A 43 3.11 0.30 6.69
CA LEU A 43 3.17 1.25 7.80
C LEU A 43 3.86 2.52 7.38
N PHE A 44 3.25 3.63 7.74
CA PHE A 44 3.69 4.97 7.35
C PHE A 44 3.87 5.84 8.58
N GLY A 45 4.95 6.62 8.56
CA GLY A 45 5.18 7.67 9.54
C GLY A 45 4.27 8.86 9.26
N THR A 46 3.57 9.32 10.29
CA THR A 46 2.81 10.58 10.27
C THR A 46 3.70 11.75 10.71
N ALA A 47 3.26 12.98 10.42
CA ALA A 47 3.95 14.20 10.85
C ALA A 47 4.05 14.29 12.38
N GLU A 48 3.07 13.72 13.09
CA GLU A 48 3.00 13.64 14.55
C GLU A 48 3.85 12.51 15.15
N HIS A 49 4.77 11.93 14.36
CA HIS A 49 5.66 10.82 14.76
C HIS A 49 4.92 9.54 15.21
N ARG A 50 3.71 9.31 14.70
CA ARG A 50 2.98 8.05 14.88
C ARG A 50 3.17 7.15 13.65
N LEU A 51 3.23 5.84 13.87
CA LEU A 51 3.09 4.86 12.80
C LEU A 51 1.61 4.53 12.60
N VAL A 52 1.15 4.65 11.37
CA VAL A 52 -0.20 4.27 10.95
C VAL A 52 -0.12 3.18 9.89
N PHE A 53 -0.95 2.16 10.02
CA PHE A 53 -1.13 1.15 8.98
C PHE A 53 -2.17 1.61 7.98
N GLY A 54 -1.84 1.51 6.71
CA GLY A 54 -2.70 1.98 5.64
C GLY A 54 -2.31 1.40 4.29
N ILE A 55 -2.88 1.99 3.26
CA ILE A 55 -2.60 1.69 1.85
C ILE A 55 -1.77 2.81 1.25
N ASN A 56 -0.94 2.44 0.27
CA ASN A 56 -0.06 3.33 -0.49
C ASN A 56 -0.29 3.14 -1.98
N ASP A 57 0.08 4.16 -2.76
CA ASP A 57 0.13 4.17 -4.24
C ASP A 57 -1.23 4.44 -4.91
N PHE A 58 -1.58 5.72 -5.08
CA PHE A 58 -2.92 6.17 -5.53
C PHE A 58 -2.93 6.68 -6.98
N ASP A 59 -2.04 6.16 -7.83
CA ASP A 59 -1.92 6.56 -9.23
C ASP A 59 -2.97 5.88 -10.14
N GLU A 60 -3.53 4.75 -9.73
CA GLU A 60 -4.55 3.99 -10.50
C GLU A 60 -6.01 4.23 -10.07
N THR A 61 -6.29 5.32 -9.35
CA THR A 61 -7.66 5.55 -8.82
C THR A 61 -8.67 5.90 -9.90
N LEU A 62 -9.80 5.19 -9.94
CA LEU A 62 -10.85 5.34 -10.94
C LEU A 62 -12.24 5.17 -10.30
N SER A 63 -13.27 5.75 -10.91
CA SER A 63 -14.64 5.50 -10.47
C SER A 63 -15.10 4.09 -10.88
N GLY A 64 -15.68 3.32 -9.96
CA GLY A 64 -16.20 1.98 -10.27
C GLY A 64 -16.92 1.32 -9.10
N SER A 65 -17.37 0.08 -9.31
CA SER A 65 -18.14 -0.66 -8.29
C SER A 65 -17.24 -1.06 -7.11
N LEU A 66 -17.65 -0.73 -5.89
CA LEU A 66 -16.93 -0.96 -4.62
C LEU A 66 -16.21 -2.31 -4.52
N GLU A 67 -16.91 -3.36 -4.95
CA GLU A 67 -16.46 -4.73 -4.90
C GLU A 67 -15.25 -5.05 -5.77
N TRP A 68 -14.86 -4.18 -6.71
CA TRP A 68 -13.71 -4.41 -7.58
C TRP A 68 -12.40 -4.41 -6.78
N ASP A 69 -12.19 -3.42 -5.92
CA ASP A 69 -11.03 -3.37 -5.03
C ASP A 69 -11.01 -4.57 -4.07
N LEU A 70 -12.17 -4.95 -3.53
CA LEU A 70 -12.26 -6.09 -2.63
C LEU A 70 -11.95 -7.40 -3.36
N LYS A 71 -12.51 -7.63 -4.55
CA LYS A 71 -12.21 -8.81 -5.37
C LYS A 71 -10.71 -8.84 -5.73
N ARG A 72 -10.11 -7.69 -6.04
CA ARG A 72 -8.67 -7.58 -6.35
C ARG A 72 -7.80 -7.91 -5.15
N LEU A 73 -8.16 -7.41 -3.97
CA LEU A 73 -7.48 -7.73 -2.74
C LEU A 73 -7.51 -9.24 -2.48
N LEU A 74 -8.70 -9.85 -2.54
CA LEU A 74 -8.90 -11.26 -2.21
C LEU A 74 -8.18 -12.19 -3.19
N ALA A 75 -8.19 -11.89 -4.49
CA ALA A 75 -7.42 -12.65 -5.46
C ALA A 75 -5.90 -12.53 -5.20
N SER A 76 -5.40 -11.34 -4.82
CA SER A 76 -3.99 -11.19 -4.43
C SER A 76 -3.61 -12.04 -3.20
N VAL A 77 -4.53 -12.16 -2.23
CA VAL A 77 -4.35 -12.99 -1.03
C VAL A 77 -4.27 -14.47 -1.39
N VAL A 78 -5.13 -14.94 -2.30
CA VAL A 78 -5.10 -16.34 -2.77
C VAL A 78 -3.75 -16.65 -3.42
N ILE A 79 -3.30 -15.79 -4.34
CA ILE A 79 -2.02 -15.96 -5.04
C ILE A 79 -0.84 -15.89 -4.07
N ALA A 80 -0.86 -14.96 -3.11
CA ALA A 80 0.17 -14.86 -2.08
C ALA A 80 0.18 -16.09 -1.15
N CYS A 81 -0.98 -16.60 -0.76
CA CYS A 81 -1.09 -17.81 0.07
C CYS A 81 -0.51 -19.03 -0.65
N GLU A 82 -0.88 -19.25 -1.91
CA GLU A 82 -0.35 -20.34 -2.73
C GLU A 82 1.16 -20.21 -2.96
N SER A 83 1.64 -19.00 -3.27
CA SER A 83 3.08 -18.73 -3.47
C SER A 83 3.91 -18.98 -2.20
N ASN A 84 3.30 -18.91 -1.02
CA ASN A 84 3.92 -19.21 0.27
C ASN A 84 3.70 -20.67 0.74
N GLY A 85 3.25 -21.56 -0.15
CA GLY A 85 3.03 -22.98 0.16
C GLY A 85 1.72 -23.27 0.89
N GLY A 86 0.82 -22.30 0.98
CA GLY A 86 -0.52 -22.48 1.50
C GLY A 86 -1.42 -23.29 0.55
N ASN A 87 -2.46 -23.92 1.09
CA ASN A 87 -3.42 -24.69 0.31
C ASN A 87 -4.76 -23.96 0.16
N LYS A 88 -5.64 -24.50 -0.69
CA LYS A 88 -6.98 -23.94 -0.95
C LYS A 88 -7.81 -23.71 0.31
N SER A 89 -7.74 -24.61 1.28
CA SER A 89 -8.49 -24.48 2.54
C SER A 89 -8.00 -23.29 3.36
N LEU A 90 -6.68 -23.07 3.41
CA LEU A 90 -6.10 -21.90 4.06
C LEU A 90 -6.49 -20.61 3.34
N SER A 91 -6.36 -20.57 2.00
CA SER A 91 -6.76 -19.41 1.19
C SER A 91 -8.23 -19.05 1.43
N GLN A 92 -9.14 -20.03 1.43
CA GLN A 92 -10.56 -19.81 1.71
C GLN A 92 -10.80 -19.24 3.12
N LYS A 93 -10.12 -19.77 4.14
CA LYS A 93 -10.23 -19.25 5.51
C LYS A 93 -9.79 -17.78 5.60
N ILE A 94 -8.68 -17.42 4.96
CA ILE A 94 -8.17 -16.04 4.96
C ILE A 94 -9.14 -15.12 4.22
N VAL A 95 -9.60 -15.51 3.03
CA VAL A 95 -10.59 -14.75 2.24
C VAL A 95 -11.85 -14.47 3.05
N MET A 96 -12.43 -15.50 3.67
CA MET A 96 -13.64 -15.34 4.50
C MET A 96 -13.39 -14.43 5.70
N ARG A 97 -12.21 -14.50 6.31
CA ARG A 97 -11.84 -13.62 7.43
C ARG A 97 -11.74 -12.16 7.00
N ILE A 98 -11.15 -11.89 5.84
CA ILE A 98 -11.04 -10.53 5.28
C ILE A 98 -12.42 -9.98 4.95
N CYS A 99 -13.28 -10.76 4.27
CA CYS A 99 -14.66 -10.35 3.96
C CYS A 99 -15.46 -10.03 5.23
N ALA A 100 -15.36 -10.88 6.25
CA ALA A 100 -16.07 -10.67 7.51
C ALA A 100 -15.60 -9.40 8.24
N GLU A 101 -14.29 -9.15 8.29
CA GLU A 101 -13.77 -7.93 8.91
C GLU A 101 -14.13 -6.68 8.07
N TYR A 102 -14.08 -6.77 6.75
CA TYR A 102 -14.50 -5.67 5.86
C TYR A 102 -15.97 -5.30 6.11
N GLN A 103 -16.87 -6.29 6.12
CA GLN A 103 -18.30 -6.06 6.41
C GLN A 103 -18.50 -5.45 7.79
N LYS A 104 -17.83 -5.98 8.81
CA LYS A 104 -17.91 -5.47 10.18
C LYS A 104 -17.46 -4.01 10.27
N ARG A 105 -16.35 -3.66 9.61
CA ARG A 105 -15.82 -2.29 9.59
C ARG A 105 -16.73 -1.34 8.82
N MET A 106 -17.26 -1.75 7.68
CA MET A 106 -18.25 -0.96 6.94
C MET A 106 -19.48 -0.64 7.79
N LEU A 107 -20.03 -1.64 8.50
CA LEU A 107 -21.16 -1.44 9.42
C LEU A 107 -20.83 -0.50 10.59
N GLN A 108 -19.58 -0.57 11.07
CA GLN A 108 -19.10 0.32 12.13
C GLN A 108 -18.97 1.76 11.61
N TYR A 109 -18.29 1.95 10.48
CA TYR A 109 -18.03 3.26 9.87
C TYR A 109 -19.29 3.96 9.39
N ALA A 110 -20.29 3.21 8.90
CA ALA A 110 -21.59 3.76 8.50
C ALA A 110 -22.35 4.45 9.65
N LYS A 111 -21.99 4.15 10.92
CA LYS A 111 -22.60 4.73 12.12
C LYS A 111 -21.74 5.80 12.77
N MET A 112 -20.54 6.08 12.25
CA MET A 112 -19.62 7.06 12.83
C MET A 112 -19.91 8.46 12.30
N PRO A 113 -19.86 9.49 13.16
CA PRO A 113 -19.74 10.87 12.71
C PRO A 113 -18.52 11.05 11.81
N TYR A 114 -18.62 11.94 10.83
CA TYR A 114 -17.56 12.15 9.83
C TYR A 114 -16.20 12.50 10.44
N LEU A 115 -16.17 13.36 11.47
CA LEU A 115 -14.92 13.74 12.13
C LEU A 115 -14.25 12.57 12.86
N ASP A 116 -15.04 11.68 13.47
CA ASP A 116 -14.51 10.48 14.12
C ASP A 116 -13.96 9.50 13.09
N LEU A 117 -14.65 9.35 11.95
CA LEU A 117 -14.20 8.53 10.84
C LEU A 117 -12.89 9.06 10.23
N ALA A 118 -12.78 10.37 10.04
CA ALA A 118 -11.58 11.01 9.50
C ALA A 118 -10.35 10.88 10.42
N GLN A 119 -10.57 10.62 11.71
CA GLN A 119 -9.52 10.39 12.71
C GLN A 119 -9.31 8.91 13.03
N GLN A 120 -9.94 7.98 12.30
CA GLN A 120 -9.66 6.56 12.45
C GLN A 120 -8.34 6.18 11.79
N PHE A 121 -7.47 5.52 12.57
CA PHE A 121 -6.24 4.93 12.08
C PHE A 121 -5.97 3.61 12.79
N ILE A 122 -5.30 2.69 12.08
CA ILE A 122 -4.82 1.45 12.67
C ILE A 122 -3.44 1.72 13.25
N SER A 123 -3.36 1.77 14.58
CA SER A 123 -2.12 2.07 15.30
C SER A 123 -1.22 0.84 15.44
N GLU A 124 0.03 1.07 15.82
CA GLU A 124 0.97 0.00 16.23
C GLU A 124 0.33 -0.95 17.26
N SER A 125 -0.38 -0.40 18.24
CA SER A 125 -1.01 -1.17 19.30
C SER A 125 -2.13 -2.07 18.79
N ASP A 126 -2.86 -1.63 17.77
CA ASP A 126 -3.96 -2.41 17.19
C ASP A 126 -3.44 -3.55 16.33
N ILE A 127 -2.34 -3.33 15.62
CA ILE A 127 -1.65 -4.40 14.89
C ILE A 127 -1.18 -5.46 15.87
N ARG A 128 -0.46 -5.07 16.93
CA ARG A 128 0.07 -6.02 17.92
C ARG A 128 -0.99 -6.94 18.53
N LYS A 129 -2.19 -6.43 18.79
CA LYS A 129 -3.32 -7.22 19.33
C LYS A 129 -3.74 -8.37 18.42
N ASN A 130 -3.46 -8.29 17.12
CA ASN A 130 -3.84 -9.30 16.14
C ASN A 130 -2.78 -10.39 15.91
N PHE A 131 -1.61 -10.31 16.56
CA PHE A 131 -0.54 -11.29 16.41
C PHE A 131 -0.22 -12.02 17.72
N CYS A 132 0.04 -13.33 17.62
CA CYS A 132 0.44 -14.13 18.78
C CYS A 132 1.85 -13.77 19.27
N LYS A 133 2.21 -14.24 20.48
CA LYS A 133 3.49 -13.91 21.15
C LYS A 133 4.72 -14.25 20.29
N GLU A 134 4.66 -15.31 19.49
CA GLU A 134 5.76 -15.76 18.64
C GLU A 134 6.12 -14.74 17.55
N HIS A 135 5.11 -14.07 16.97
CA HIS A 135 5.29 -13.09 15.91
C HIS A 135 5.65 -11.69 16.43
N GLN A 136 5.53 -11.42 17.73
CA GLN A 136 5.81 -10.10 18.30
C GLN A 136 7.27 -9.66 18.05
N LYS A 137 8.24 -10.59 18.13
CA LYS A 137 9.65 -10.28 17.86
C LYS A 137 9.90 -9.83 16.41
N GLN A 138 9.21 -10.44 15.45
CA GLN A 138 9.32 -10.06 14.03
C GLN A 138 8.70 -8.69 13.79
N ILE A 139 7.56 -8.42 14.45
CA ILE A 139 6.89 -7.12 14.42
C ILE A 139 7.76 -6.02 15.04
N ASP A 140 8.46 -6.31 16.14
CA ASP A 140 9.39 -5.36 16.77
C ASP A 140 10.52 -4.95 15.83
N ALA A 141 11.13 -5.91 15.13
CA ALA A 141 12.14 -5.64 14.12
C ALA A 141 11.59 -4.76 12.99
N TYR A 142 10.40 -5.13 12.47
CA TYR A 142 9.73 -4.38 11.42
C TYR A 142 9.42 -2.93 11.82
N PHE A 143 8.88 -2.70 13.03
CA PHE A 143 8.62 -1.34 13.52
C PHE A 143 9.90 -0.52 13.75
N LYS A 144 10.98 -1.16 14.21
CA LYS A 144 12.27 -0.49 14.42
C LYS A 144 12.84 0.02 13.10
N ASP A 145 12.78 -0.81 12.05
CA ASP A 145 13.29 -0.44 10.73
C ASP A 145 12.53 0.74 10.13
N ILE A 146 11.20 0.77 10.29
CA ILE A 146 10.36 1.84 9.74
C ILE A 146 10.49 3.13 10.54
N LYS A 147 10.53 3.08 11.88
CA LYS A 147 10.81 4.27 12.71
C LYS A 147 12.20 4.84 12.45
N GLY A 148 13.14 4.00 12.01
CA GLY A 148 14.48 4.41 11.61
C GLY A 148 14.49 5.30 10.36
N GLN A 149 13.53 5.17 9.46
CA GLN A 149 13.44 5.94 8.22
C GLN A 149 12.96 7.37 8.49
N SER A 150 13.90 8.26 8.82
CA SER A 150 13.64 9.69 9.01
C SER A 150 13.84 10.48 7.71
N ASN A 151 13.18 11.63 7.60
CA ASN A 151 13.41 12.59 6.51
C ASN A 151 14.89 12.96 6.33
N ILE A 152 15.70 12.86 7.40
CA ILE A 152 17.15 13.11 7.37
C ILE A 152 17.89 12.03 6.59
N GLN A 153 17.49 10.75 6.69
CA GLN A 153 18.10 9.67 5.92
C GLN A 153 17.75 9.79 4.43
N VAL A 154 16.51 10.16 4.11
CA VAL A 154 16.11 10.47 2.73
C VAL A 154 16.91 11.66 2.20
N LEU A 155 17.05 12.73 3.00
CA LEU A 155 17.87 13.89 2.66
C LEU A 155 19.32 13.48 2.40
N GLN A 156 19.93 12.64 3.24
CA GLN A 156 21.29 12.11 3.03
C GLN A 156 21.41 11.24 1.78
N THR A 157 20.37 10.50 1.43
CA THR A 157 20.39 9.60 0.27
C THR A 157 20.20 10.36 -1.05
N LEU A 158 19.36 11.39 -1.05
CA LEU A 158 19.01 12.17 -2.24
C LEU A 158 19.90 13.40 -2.45
N THR A 159 20.73 13.78 -1.49
CA THR A 159 21.58 14.98 -1.59
C THR A 159 23.03 14.72 -1.20
N THR A 160 23.94 15.48 -1.81
CA THR A 160 25.36 15.55 -1.46
C THR A 160 25.71 16.95 -0.96
N LEU A 161 26.76 17.07 -0.15
CA LEU A 161 27.28 18.36 0.32
C LEU A 161 28.21 18.96 -0.74
N VAL A 162 27.91 20.18 -1.19
CA VAL A 162 28.76 20.98 -2.07
C VAL A 162 29.06 22.29 -1.33
N GLY A 163 30.23 22.35 -0.69
CA GLY A 163 30.57 23.44 0.23
C GLY A 163 29.66 23.46 1.46
N LYS A 164 28.96 24.57 1.70
CA LYS A 164 27.99 24.72 2.81
C LYS A 164 26.54 24.37 2.42
N HIS A 165 26.29 24.05 1.16
CA HIS A 165 24.94 23.80 0.65
C HIS A 165 24.76 22.33 0.29
N ARG A 166 23.57 21.79 0.53
CA ARG A 166 23.17 20.47 0.01
C ARG A 166 22.65 20.62 -1.42
N LYS A 167 23.12 19.77 -2.31
CA LYS A 167 22.67 19.67 -3.71
C LYS A 167 22.08 18.28 -3.95
N ILE A 168 20.99 18.19 -4.68
CA ILE A 168 20.42 16.89 -5.08
C ILE A 168 21.49 16.10 -5.86
N ILE A 169 21.56 14.78 -5.68
CA ILE A 169 22.52 13.95 -6.41
C ILE A 169 22.15 13.84 -7.89
N ASN A 170 23.13 13.71 -8.77
CA ASN A 170 22.90 13.26 -10.14
C ASN A 170 22.92 11.73 -10.19
N LYS A 171 21.83 11.12 -10.63
CA LYS A 171 21.69 9.67 -10.84
C LYS A 171 20.92 9.42 -12.15
N PRO A 172 21.58 9.51 -13.31
CA PRO A 172 20.97 9.26 -14.61
C PRO A 172 20.40 7.84 -14.71
N PRO A 173 19.28 7.62 -15.43
CA PRO A 173 18.47 8.62 -16.15
C PRO A 173 17.40 9.29 -15.27
N LEU A 174 17.29 8.89 -14.00
CA LEU A 174 16.16 9.28 -13.13
C LEU A 174 16.29 10.69 -12.56
N ILE A 175 17.51 11.12 -12.24
CA ILE A 175 17.77 12.42 -11.63
C ILE A 175 18.96 13.06 -12.34
N GLU A 176 18.70 14.03 -13.21
CA GLU A 176 19.74 14.83 -13.86
C GLU A 176 19.47 16.32 -13.68
N HIS A 177 20.52 17.06 -13.33
CA HIS A 177 20.52 18.50 -13.43
C HIS A 177 20.72 18.86 -14.91
N PHE A 178 19.77 19.62 -15.47
CA PHE A 178 19.97 20.20 -16.79
C PHE A 178 21.29 20.97 -16.83
N LYS A 179 22.14 20.63 -17.80
CA LYS A 179 23.30 21.48 -18.10
C LYS A 179 22.75 22.81 -18.55
N LYS A 180 23.03 23.86 -17.78
CA LYS A 180 22.77 25.24 -18.17
C LYS A 180 23.76 25.56 -19.29
N THR A 181 23.49 25.11 -20.51
CA THR A 181 24.15 25.66 -21.69
C THR A 181 23.75 27.12 -21.70
N LEU A 182 24.72 28.00 -21.53
CA LEU A 182 24.52 29.44 -21.70
C LEU A 182 23.95 29.62 -23.11
N MET A 183 22.64 29.80 -23.22
CA MET A 183 22.08 30.52 -24.35
C MET A 183 22.52 31.96 -24.13
N GLU A 184 23.71 32.28 -24.61
CA GLU A 184 24.01 33.65 -25.03
C GLU A 184 22.99 33.96 -26.13
N CYS A 185 21.92 34.67 -25.75
CA CYS A 185 21.03 35.29 -26.72
C CYS A 185 21.83 36.42 -27.41
N PRO A 186 21.74 36.53 -28.75
CA PRO A 186 22.45 37.55 -29.53
C PRO A 186 22.00 38.98 -29.18
#